data_AF-A0A023BP87-F1
#
_entry.id   AF-A0A023BP87-F1
#
_cell.length_a   1.000
_cell.length_b   1.000
_cell.length_c   1.000
_cell.angle_alpha   90.00
_cell.angle_beta   90.00
_cell.angle_gamma   90.00
#
_symmetry.space_group_name_H-M   'P 1'
#
loop_
_entity.id
_entity.type
_entity.pdbx_description
1 polymer ?
#
loop_
_entity_poly.entity_id
_entity_poly.type
_entity_poly.pdbx_seq_one_letter_code
_entity_poly.pdbx_strand_id
1 'polypeptide(L)'
;MKKLSLFTLLITLIFISCSKDDDASNQEIPANKNLIGTWELTYRKENNNTTPNTLDNCEKTSTIEFKSDNTYSEKTFVEISSNCVSDGEFSGSWLESNNQLTLNFIENGENTTNISKFSIADDELTLVFDEITEKYKKK
;
A
#
# COMPACT_ATOMS: atom_id res chain seq x y z
N MET A 1 66.65 -44.44 -12.73
CA MET A 1 65.71 -44.31 -13.87
C MET A 1 64.74 -45.48 -13.75
N LYS A 2 63.46 -45.29 -13.44
CA LYS A 2 62.43 -44.71 -14.30
C LYS A 2 61.41 -43.93 -13.44
N LYS A 3 61.10 -42.72 -13.87
CA LYS A 3 59.98 -41.93 -13.36
C LYS A 3 58.70 -42.55 -13.93
N LEU A 4 57.81 -43.01 -13.06
CA LEU A 4 56.44 -43.37 -13.46
C LEU A 4 55.52 -42.24 -12.99
N SER A 5 55.48 -41.21 -13.82
CA SER A 5 54.40 -40.23 -13.82
C SER A 5 53.18 -40.91 -14.42
N LEU A 6 52.14 -41.17 -13.62
CA LEU A 6 50.90 -41.73 -14.13
C LEU A 6 49.68 -41.11 -13.44
N PHE A 7 49.05 -40.21 -14.20
CA PHE A 7 47.62 -39.96 -14.33
C PHE A 7 46.77 -39.75 -13.07
N THR A 8 46.51 -38.47 -12.84
CA THR A 8 45.21 -37.84 -12.56
C THR A 8 44.00 -38.79 -12.69
N LEU A 9 43.30 -39.03 -11.58
CA LEU A 9 41.90 -39.40 -11.60
C LEU A 9 41.09 -38.36 -10.81
N LEU A 10 40.35 -37.60 -11.60
CA LEU A 10 39.31 -36.63 -11.29
C LEU A 10 38.17 -37.32 -10.53
N ILE A 11 37.74 -36.74 -9.39
CA ILE A 11 36.40 -36.79 -8.74
C ILE A 11 36.56 -35.87 -7.50
N THR A 12 36.00 -34.67 -7.46
CA THR A 12 34.59 -34.43 -7.10
C THR A 12 34.19 -33.03 -7.56
N LEU A 13 33.05 -32.97 -8.24
CA LEU A 13 32.26 -31.75 -8.40
C LEU A 13 31.72 -31.39 -7.02
N ILE A 14 32.30 -30.37 -6.38
CA ILE A 14 31.58 -29.60 -5.37
C ILE A 14 31.05 -28.39 -6.12
N PHE A 15 29.82 -28.49 -6.60
CA PHE A 15 29.03 -27.30 -6.88
C PHE A 15 28.87 -26.59 -5.54
N ILE A 16 29.75 -25.63 -5.28
CA ILE A 16 29.43 -24.56 -4.34
C ILE A 16 28.36 -23.76 -5.07
N SER A 17 27.11 -24.22 -4.95
CA SER A 17 25.97 -23.34 -5.12
C SER A 17 26.12 -22.28 -4.04
N CYS A 18 26.84 -21.21 -4.37
CA CYS A 18 26.42 -19.90 -3.92
C CYS A 18 25.04 -19.70 -4.58
N SER A 19 24.00 -20.27 -3.97
CA SER A 19 22.81 -19.45 -3.82
C SER A 19 23.34 -18.26 -3.04
N LYS A 20 23.49 -17.14 -3.74
CA LYS A 20 23.11 -15.90 -3.10
C LYS A 20 21.66 -16.13 -2.68
N ASP A 21 21.49 -16.67 -1.48
CA ASP A 21 20.51 -16.10 -0.57
C ASP A 21 20.98 -14.65 -0.44
N ASP A 22 20.63 -13.84 -1.45
CA ASP A 22 20.18 -12.52 -1.13
C ASP A 22 18.92 -12.81 -0.31
N ASP A 23 19.15 -13.05 0.99
CA ASP A 23 18.26 -12.60 2.03
C ASP A 23 17.94 -11.17 1.61
N ALA A 24 16.89 -11.03 0.80
CA ALA A 24 16.10 -9.84 0.77
C ALA A 24 15.65 -9.74 2.21
N SER A 25 16.50 -9.08 3.00
CA SER A 25 16.14 -8.54 4.28
C SER A 25 14.75 -8.00 4.04
N ASN A 26 13.76 -8.58 4.70
CA ASN A 26 12.53 -7.89 5.01
C ASN A 26 12.99 -6.65 5.77
N GLN A 27 13.46 -5.65 5.03
CA GLN A 27 13.57 -4.31 5.51
C GLN A 27 12.11 -3.96 5.69
N GLU A 28 11.64 -4.11 6.92
CA GLU A 28 10.52 -3.34 7.41
C GLU A 28 10.82 -1.90 6.97
N ILE A 29 10.27 -1.51 5.82
CA ILE A 29 10.35 -0.14 5.36
C ILE A 29 9.71 0.63 6.50
N PRO A 30 10.45 1.53 7.18
CA PRO A 30 9.94 2.15 8.37
C PRO A 30 8.63 2.85 8.00
N ALA A 31 7.53 2.33 8.55
CA ALA A 31 6.22 2.92 8.44
C ALA A 31 6.35 4.42 8.74
N ASN A 32 5.97 5.28 7.79
CA ASN A 32 5.94 6.70 8.05
C ASN A 32 4.96 6.97 9.18
N LYS A 33 5.51 7.27 10.36
CA LYS A 33 4.76 7.44 11.60
C LYS A 33 3.70 8.54 11.47
N ASN A 34 3.85 9.46 10.52
CA ASN A 34 2.87 10.51 10.29
C ASN A 34 1.60 9.96 9.62
N LEU A 35 1.71 8.91 8.80
CA LEU A 35 0.57 8.24 8.13
C LEU A 35 -0.28 7.44 9.13
N ILE A 36 0.34 6.84 10.16
CA ILE A 36 -0.37 6.05 11.18
C ILE A 36 -1.43 6.91 11.88
N GLY A 37 -2.64 6.37 11.96
CA GLY A 37 -3.82 7.01 12.55
C GLY A 37 -5.05 6.90 11.67
N THR A 38 -6.14 7.51 12.14
CA THR A 38 -7.42 7.59 11.42
C THR A 38 -7.54 8.93 10.70
N TRP A 39 -8.00 8.88 9.45
CA TRP A 39 -8.18 10.03 8.58
C TRP A 39 -9.60 10.08 8.05
N GLU A 40 -10.24 11.24 8.12
CA GLU A 40 -11.63 11.46 7.68
C GLU A 40 -11.66 12.17 6.33
N LEU A 41 -12.50 11.72 5.40
CA LEU A 41 -12.60 12.28 4.05
C LEU A 41 -13.14 13.72 4.10
N THR A 42 -12.40 14.66 3.50
CA THR A 42 -12.77 16.09 3.49
C THR A 42 -12.89 16.68 2.09
N TYR A 43 -12.33 16.00 1.09
CA TYR A 43 -12.29 16.46 -0.29
C TYR A 43 -12.23 15.28 -1.24
N ARG A 44 -12.99 15.35 -2.34
CA ARG A 44 -12.86 14.47 -3.50
C ARG A 44 -12.97 15.30 -4.77
N LYS A 45 -12.13 15.01 -5.76
CA LYS A 45 -12.23 15.58 -7.10
C LYS A 45 -11.84 14.53 -8.12
N GLU A 46 -12.73 14.29 -9.08
CA GLU A 46 -12.39 13.57 -10.31
C GLU A 46 -11.81 14.56 -11.33
N ASN A 47 -10.73 14.20 -12.03
CA ASN A 47 -9.94 15.10 -12.86
C ASN A 47 -10.71 15.57 -14.11
N ASN A 48 -11.74 14.83 -14.53
CA ASN A 48 -12.71 15.28 -15.53
C ASN A 48 -13.57 16.47 -15.06
N ASN A 49 -13.64 16.72 -13.74
CA ASN A 49 -14.38 17.82 -13.16
C ASN A 49 -13.49 19.07 -13.01
N THR A 50 -14.04 20.22 -13.40
CA THR A 50 -13.37 21.51 -13.22
C THR A 50 -13.40 21.97 -11.75
N THR A 51 -14.36 21.47 -10.97
CA THR A 51 -14.55 21.77 -9.54
C THR A 51 -14.50 20.49 -8.69
N PRO A 52 -14.17 20.58 -7.39
CA PRO A 52 -14.30 19.45 -6.48
C PRO A 52 -15.74 18.93 -6.41
N ASN A 53 -15.89 17.64 -6.13
CA ASN A 53 -17.18 17.03 -5.87
C ASN A 53 -17.72 17.60 -4.53
N THR A 54 -19.01 17.90 -4.48
CA THR A 54 -19.65 18.27 -3.20
C THR A 54 -19.89 17.00 -2.42
N LEU A 55 -19.09 16.77 -1.37
CA LEU A 55 -19.30 15.64 -0.48
C LEU A 55 -20.60 15.80 0.32
N ASP A 56 -21.42 14.76 0.32
CA ASP A 56 -22.59 14.68 1.19
C ASP A 56 -22.16 14.54 2.68
N ASN A 57 -23.13 14.58 3.59
CA ASN A 57 -22.83 14.52 5.03
C ASN A 57 -22.36 13.13 5.48
N CYS A 58 -22.79 12.08 4.78
CA CYS A 58 -22.39 10.70 5.06
C CYS A 58 -20.99 10.43 4.51
N GLU A 59 -20.66 10.88 3.30
CA GLU A 59 -19.33 10.76 2.71
C GLU A 59 -18.24 11.35 3.61
N LYS A 60 -18.52 12.49 4.26
CA LYS A 60 -17.60 13.12 5.24
C LYS A 60 -17.35 12.29 6.49
N THR A 61 -18.19 11.28 6.76
CA THR A 61 -17.96 10.31 7.85
C THR A 61 -17.12 9.11 7.42
N SER A 62 -16.77 9.03 6.14
CA SER A 62 -15.88 7.99 5.61
C SER A 62 -14.47 8.14 6.18
N THR A 63 -13.85 7.01 6.53
CA THR A 63 -12.55 6.99 7.21
C THR A 63 -11.61 5.96 6.61
N ILE A 64 -10.32 6.29 6.62
CA ILE A 64 -9.23 5.32 6.43
C ILE A 64 -8.32 5.34 7.66
N GLU A 65 -8.02 4.16 8.22
CA GLU A 65 -7.12 3.97 9.35
C GLU A 65 -5.89 3.20 8.91
N PHE A 66 -4.70 3.78 9.13
CA PHE A 66 -3.41 3.12 8.92
C PHE A 66 -2.82 2.71 10.28
N LYS A 67 -2.49 1.43 10.43
CA LYS A 67 -1.96 0.85 11.67
C LYS A 67 -0.47 0.61 11.59
N SER A 68 0.18 0.55 12.75
CA SER A 68 1.64 0.36 12.87
C SER A 68 2.13 -1.02 12.42
N ASP A 69 1.24 -1.98 12.21
CA ASP A 69 1.52 -3.34 11.74
C ASP A 69 1.39 -3.48 10.21
N ASN A 70 1.45 -2.36 9.48
CA ASN A 70 1.28 -2.28 8.03
C ASN A 70 -0.09 -2.76 7.52
N THR A 71 -1.12 -2.77 8.38
CA THR A 71 -2.51 -3.01 7.96
C THR A 71 -3.31 -1.72 7.91
N TYR A 72 -4.36 -1.69 7.08
CA TYR A 72 -5.31 -0.60 7.04
C TYR A 72 -6.76 -1.11 7.06
N SER A 73 -7.67 -0.22 7.43
CA SER A 73 -9.10 -0.42 7.26
C SER A 73 -9.75 0.87 6.78
N GLU A 74 -10.66 0.74 5.84
CA GLU A 74 -11.42 1.83 5.24
C GLU A 74 -12.91 1.55 5.35
N LYS A 75 -13.68 2.60 5.61
CA LYS A 75 -15.14 2.58 5.64
C LYS A 75 -15.65 3.76 4.84
N THR A 76 -16.46 3.49 3.82
CA THR A 76 -17.10 4.51 2.99
C THR A 76 -18.59 4.52 3.26
N PHE A 77 -19.17 5.72 3.25
CA PHE A 77 -20.59 5.92 3.47
C PHE A 77 -21.16 6.86 2.40
N VAL A 78 -22.41 6.64 2.05
CA VAL A 78 -23.16 7.48 1.10
C VAL A 78 -24.57 7.75 1.64
N GLU A 79 -25.16 8.87 1.25
CA GLU A 79 -26.55 9.16 1.58
C GLU A 79 -27.52 8.44 0.61
N ILE A 80 -28.30 7.48 1.14
CA ILE A 80 -29.41 6.86 0.41
C ILE A 80 -30.72 7.11 1.14
N SER A 81 -31.66 7.78 0.47
CA SER A 81 -32.98 8.12 1.03
C SER A 81 -32.87 8.81 2.40
N SER A 82 -31.96 9.79 2.51
CA SER A 82 -31.68 10.56 3.75
C SER A 82 -31.13 9.75 4.92
N ASN A 83 -30.60 8.55 4.67
CA ASN A 83 -29.89 7.75 5.67
C ASN A 83 -28.44 7.54 5.22
N CYS A 84 -27.50 7.59 6.16
CA CYS A 84 -26.13 7.16 5.91
C CYS A 84 -26.07 5.64 5.87
N VAL A 85 -25.69 5.09 4.72
CA VAL A 85 -25.52 3.66 4.52
C VAL A 85 -24.06 3.37 4.21
N SER A 86 -23.58 2.19 4.63
CA SER A 86 -22.25 1.72 4.25
C SER A 86 -22.24 1.47 2.74
N ASP A 87 -21.28 2.08 2.06
CA ASP A 87 -21.04 1.94 0.63
C ASP A 87 -19.91 0.92 0.35
N GLY A 88 -18.98 0.78 1.31
CA GLY A 88 -17.86 -0.13 1.22
C GLY A 88 -17.09 -0.25 2.53
N GLU A 89 -16.57 -1.44 2.77
CA GLU A 89 -15.61 -1.70 3.84
C GLU A 89 -14.43 -2.47 3.26
N PHE A 90 -13.24 -1.88 3.32
CA PHE A 90 -12.03 -2.46 2.79
C PHE A 90 -11.01 -2.63 3.90
N SER A 91 -10.22 -3.70 3.83
CA SER A 91 -9.10 -3.89 4.74
C SER A 91 -8.02 -4.73 4.08
N GLY A 92 -6.80 -4.53 4.52
CA GLY A 92 -5.66 -5.24 3.98
C GLY A 92 -4.35 -4.63 4.42
N SER A 93 -3.33 -4.68 3.56
CA SER A 93 -2.01 -4.15 3.86
C SER A 93 -1.74 -2.85 3.13
N TRP A 94 -0.87 -2.03 3.71
CA TRP A 94 -0.38 -0.82 3.07
C TRP A 94 1.15 -0.81 3.05
N LEU A 95 1.70 -0.23 1.99
CA LEU A 95 3.14 -0.04 1.81
C LEU A 95 3.41 1.35 1.25
N GLU A 96 4.39 2.02 1.83
CA GLU A 96 4.88 3.29 1.31
C GLU A 96 6.22 3.10 0.61
N SER A 97 6.38 3.67 -0.59
CA SER A 97 7.68 3.76 -1.25
C SER A 97 7.68 4.90 -2.27
N ASN A 98 8.75 5.71 -2.30
CA ASN A 98 8.95 6.74 -3.33
C ASN A 98 7.75 7.70 -3.52
N ASN A 99 7.19 8.24 -2.44
CA ASN A 99 5.99 9.09 -2.44
C ASN A 99 4.74 8.43 -3.04
N GLN A 100 4.71 7.09 -3.06
CA GLN A 100 3.54 6.31 -3.42
C GLN A 100 3.07 5.49 -2.22
N LEU A 101 1.75 5.39 -2.11
CA LEU A 101 1.08 4.54 -1.14
C LEU A 101 0.36 3.43 -1.91
N THR A 102 0.74 2.19 -1.63
CA THR A 102 0.15 0.98 -2.18
C THR A 102 -0.77 0.38 -1.14
N LEU A 103 -2.04 0.16 -1.50
CA LEU A 103 -3.05 -0.55 -0.71
C LEU A 103 -3.34 -1.88 -1.37
N ASN A 104 -3.18 -2.98 -0.64
CA ASN A 104 -3.52 -4.32 -1.10
C ASN A 104 -4.68 -4.85 -0.28
N PHE A 105 -5.73 -5.33 -0.92
CA PHE A 105 -6.93 -5.85 -0.29
C PHE A 105 -7.55 -6.95 -1.14
N ILE A 106 -8.54 -7.65 -0.57
CA ILE A 106 -9.32 -8.64 -1.31
C ILE A 106 -10.67 -8.04 -1.64
N GLU A 107 -11.02 -8.02 -2.92
CA GLU A 107 -12.33 -7.60 -3.40
C GLU A 107 -12.95 -8.74 -4.20
N ASN A 108 -14.17 -9.15 -3.83
CA ASN A 108 -14.88 -10.27 -4.48
C ASN A 108 -14.06 -11.59 -4.54
N GLY A 109 -13.16 -11.80 -3.59
CA GLY A 109 -12.30 -12.99 -3.52
C GLY A 109 -11.02 -12.90 -4.35
N GLU A 110 -10.77 -11.78 -5.02
CA GLU A 110 -9.56 -11.53 -5.81
C GLU A 110 -8.65 -10.52 -5.11
N ASN A 111 -7.33 -10.68 -5.28
CA ASN A 111 -6.37 -9.72 -4.77
C ASN A 111 -6.37 -8.47 -5.65
N THR A 112 -6.59 -7.32 -5.02
CA THR A 112 -6.60 -6.00 -5.64
C THR A 112 -5.45 -5.17 -5.09
N THR A 113 -4.82 -4.37 -5.94
CA THR A 113 -3.75 -3.44 -5.57
C THR A 113 -4.10 -2.05 -6.11
N ASN A 114 -4.27 -1.09 -5.20
CA ASN A 114 -4.43 0.33 -5.53
C ASN A 114 -3.13 1.06 -5.22
N ILE A 115 -2.64 1.85 -6.18
CA ILE A 115 -1.43 2.67 -6.02
C ILE A 115 -1.83 4.13 -6.16
N SER A 116 -1.47 4.94 -5.18
CA SER A 116 -1.66 6.39 -5.21
C SER A 116 -0.33 7.11 -5.08
N LYS A 117 -0.24 8.30 -5.66
CA LYS A 117 0.72 9.29 -5.14
C LYS A 117 0.16 9.80 -3.82
N PHE A 118 1.02 9.96 -2.82
CA PHE A 118 0.58 10.48 -1.52
C PHE A 118 1.51 11.56 -0.99
N SER A 119 0.95 12.44 -0.16
CA SER A 119 1.69 13.42 0.63
C SER A 119 0.94 13.74 1.91
N ILE A 120 1.69 14.07 2.97
CA ILE A 120 1.13 14.52 4.24
C ILE A 120 1.73 15.89 4.58
N ALA A 121 0.87 16.87 4.82
CA ALA A 121 1.26 18.19 5.31
C ALA A 121 0.15 18.74 6.21
N ASP A 122 0.50 19.37 7.34
CA ASP A 122 -0.45 20.04 8.24
C ASP A 122 -1.68 19.20 8.64
N ASP A 123 -1.46 17.93 9.00
CA ASP A 123 -2.51 16.94 9.33
C ASP A 123 -3.54 16.71 8.21
N GLU A 124 -3.17 17.02 6.96
CA GLU A 124 -3.89 16.68 5.75
C GLU A 124 -3.12 15.60 4.97
N LEU A 125 -3.78 14.47 4.73
CA LEU A 125 -3.33 13.43 3.82
C LEU A 125 -3.95 13.70 2.45
N THR A 126 -3.14 13.76 1.40
CA THR A 126 -3.60 13.80 0.01
C THR A 126 -3.26 12.49 -0.68
N LEU A 127 -4.26 11.85 -1.29
CA LEU A 127 -4.11 10.68 -2.14
C LEU A 127 -4.53 11.03 -3.57
N VAL A 128 -3.74 10.61 -4.55
CA VAL A 128 -4.06 10.78 -5.98
C VAL A 128 -4.01 9.42 -6.66
N PHE A 129 -5.18 8.88 -6.98
CA PHE A 129 -5.39 7.62 -7.71
C PHE A 129 -5.78 7.93 -9.15
N ASP A 130 -4.97 7.61 -10.15
CA ASP A 130 -5.26 7.91 -11.57
C ASP A 130 -5.86 9.32 -11.80
N GLU A 131 -7.18 9.41 -11.98
CA GLU A 131 -7.94 10.63 -12.19
C GLU A 131 -8.63 11.19 -10.93
N ILE A 132 -8.52 10.56 -9.78
CA ILE A 132 -9.20 10.95 -8.53
C ILE A 132 -8.18 11.52 -7.55
N THR A 133 -8.48 12.70 -7.01
CA THR A 133 -7.77 13.29 -5.87
C THR A 133 -8.67 13.31 -4.65
N GLU A 134 -8.20 12.74 -3.56
CA GLU A 134 -8.87 12.74 -2.26
C GLU A 134 -7.98 13.40 -1.22
N LYS A 135 -8.61 14.13 -0.31
CA LYS A 135 -7.92 14.66 0.87
C LYS A 135 -8.66 14.27 2.13
N TYR A 136 -7.86 13.93 3.13
CA TYR A 136 -8.34 13.50 4.41
C TYR A 136 -7.69 14.33 5.51
N LYS A 137 -8.44 14.55 6.58
CA LYS A 137 -7.93 15.22 7.77
C LYS A 137 -7.72 14.21 8.88
N LYS A 138 -6.61 14.34 9.60
CA LYS A 138 -6.35 13.49 10.76
C LYS A 138 -7.40 13.74 11.85
N LYS A 139 -7.91 12.65 12.43
CA LYS A 139 -8.90 12.67 13.51
C LYS A 139 -8.27 12.98 14.87
#